data_AF-A0A920N0T5-F1
#
_entry.id   AF-A0A920N0T5-F1
#
_cell.length_a   1.000
_cell.length_b   1.000
_cell.length_c   1.000
_cell.angle_alpha   90.00
_cell.angle_beta   90.00
_cell.angle_gamma   90.00
#
_symmetry.space_group_name_H-M   'P 1'
#
loop_
_entity.id
_entity.type
_entity.pdbx_description
1 polymer ?
#
loop_
_entity_poly.entity_id
_entity_poly.type
_entity_poly.pdbx_seq_one_letter_code
_entity_poly.pdbx_strand_id
1 'polypeptide(L)'
;MQKRIEELNSMLVTAKGAGNPYTGKRLYRQTCGKCHTLFTEGGKIGPNLTGFKRDDIRGILMNVINPSAEIRKGFENYTVLTESGRIVTGFIADQDNQVVVLRGVDGQNVVVPRDDIDEMLANPKSVMPDGLLDKFSDDQIKHLFAFLRITQPLP
;
A
#
# COMPACT_ATOMS: atom_id res chain seq x y z
N MET A 1 -0.74 1.80 19.04
CA MET A 1 -0.67 2.43 17.70
C MET A 1 -0.62 3.96 17.78
N GLN A 2 -1.61 4.63 18.38
CA GLN A 2 -1.66 6.11 18.42
C GLN A 2 -0.42 6.78 19.00
N LYS A 3 0.11 6.25 20.12
CA LYS A 3 1.34 6.75 20.74
C LYS A 3 2.54 6.73 19.78
N ARG A 4 2.72 5.61 19.06
CA ARG A 4 3.81 5.43 18.09
C ARG A 4 3.69 6.39 16.90
N ILE A 5 2.46 6.61 16.41
CA ILE A 5 2.20 7.60 15.34
C ILE A 5 2.63 8.99 15.83
N GLU A 6 2.28 9.38 17.05
CA GLU A 6 2.63 10.68 17.60
C GLU A 6 4.14 10.86 17.79
N GLU A 7 4.82 9.84 18.34
CA GLU A 7 6.28 9.82 18.50
C GLU A 7 7.00 10.02 17.16
N LEU A 8 6.63 9.24 16.14
CA LEU A 8 7.23 9.34 14.81
C LEU A 8 6.88 10.65 14.11
N ASN A 9 5.64 11.13 14.23
CA ASN A 9 5.23 12.40 13.66
C ASN A 9 6.05 13.55 14.24
N SER A 10 6.18 13.62 15.57
CA SER A 10 7.00 14.62 16.26
C SER A 10 8.46 14.57 15.80
N MET A 11 9.03 13.37 15.65
CA MET A 11 10.39 13.21 15.13
C MET A 11 10.54 13.78 13.70
N LEU A 12 9.57 13.52 12.82
CA LEU A 12 9.65 13.79 11.38
C LEU A 12 9.31 15.24 10.98
N VAL A 13 8.58 15.99 11.82
CA VAL A 13 8.21 17.39 11.55
C VAL A 13 9.27 18.40 11.98
N THR A 14 10.26 18.00 12.77
CA THR A 14 11.33 18.89 13.26
C THR A 14 12.48 19.03 12.25
N ALA A 15 13.31 20.07 12.39
CA ALA A 15 14.54 20.21 11.60
C ALA A 15 15.52 19.04 11.78
N LYS A 16 15.52 18.39 12.95
CA LYS A 16 16.27 17.14 13.22
C LYS A 16 15.66 15.90 12.55
N GLY A 17 14.46 16.03 12.00
CA GLY A 17 13.79 15.05 11.15
C GLY A 17 14.22 15.12 9.68
N ALA A 18 15.12 16.04 9.31
CA ALA A 18 15.67 16.12 7.96
C ALA A 18 16.45 14.83 7.64
N GLY A 19 15.94 14.05 6.69
CA GLY A 19 16.59 12.85 6.19
C GLY A 19 17.29 13.07 4.85
N ASN A 20 18.13 12.11 4.46
CA ASN A 20 18.72 12.06 3.13
C ASN A 20 17.74 11.35 2.16
N PRO A 21 17.18 12.05 1.15
CA PRO A 21 16.20 11.46 0.25
C PRO A 21 16.81 10.44 -0.73
N TYR A 22 18.11 10.46 -1.00
CA TYR A 22 18.79 9.42 -1.81
C TYR A 22 18.86 8.09 -1.05
N THR A 23 19.19 8.14 0.24
CA THR A 23 19.10 6.95 1.11
C THR A 23 17.65 6.50 1.25
N GLY A 24 16.71 7.44 1.39
CA GLY A 24 15.28 7.16 1.40
C GLY A 24 14.77 6.46 0.15
N LYS A 25 15.23 6.87 -1.05
CA LYS A 25 14.89 6.21 -2.33
C LYS A 25 15.27 4.73 -2.32
N ARG A 26 16.44 4.39 -1.77
CA ARG A 26 16.88 2.99 -1.63
C ARG A 26 15.98 2.19 -0.68
N LEU A 27 15.64 2.76 0.48
CA LEU A 27 14.75 2.13 1.45
C LEU A 27 13.35 1.93 0.86
N TYR A 28 12.81 2.96 0.19
CA TYR A 28 11.53 2.91 -0.50
C TYR A 28 11.49 1.75 -1.49
N ARG A 29 12.48 1.62 -2.39
CA ARG A 29 12.53 0.53 -3.38
C ARG A 29 12.50 -0.86 -2.75
N GLN A 30 13.10 -1.03 -1.57
CA GLN A 30 13.18 -2.33 -0.88
C GLN A 30 11.88 -2.71 -0.14
N THR A 31 11.05 -1.73 0.22
CA THR A 31 9.83 -1.94 0.99
C THR A 31 8.59 -1.45 0.25
N CYS A 32 8.31 -0.15 0.26
CA CYS A 32 7.09 0.44 -0.28
C CYS A 32 6.99 0.31 -1.81
N GLY A 33 8.12 0.46 -2.50
CA GLY A 33 8.24 0.43 -3.96
C GLY A 33 7.97 -0.94 -4.58
N LYS A 34 7.90 -2.01 -3.79
CA LYS A 34 7.44 -3.32 -4.27
C LYS A 34 5.97 -3.27 -4.71
N CYS A 35 5.17 -2.44 -4.05
CA CYS A 35 3.73 -2.37 -4.30
C CYS A 35 3.30 -1.03 -4.88
N HIS A 36 3.93 0.07 -4.45
CA HIS A 36 3.51 1.42 -4.81
C HIS A 36 4.40 2.02 -5.89
N THR A 37 3.80 2.81 -6.76
CA THR A 37 4.53 3.71 -7.66
C THR A 37 4.76 5.04 -6.95
N LEU A 38 5.95 5.60 -7.09
CA LEU A 38 6.25 6.99 -6.76
C LEU A 38 7.11 7.60 -7.88
N PHE A 39 6.60 8.66 -8.48
CA PHE A 39 7.06 9.20 -9.75
C PHE A 39 7.01 8.15 -10.86
N THR A 40 8.17 7.67 -11.29
CA THR A 40 8.35 6.72 -12.39
C THR A 40 8.78 5.33 -11.92
N GLU A 41 8.91 5.12 -10.60
CA GLU A 41 9.47 3.89 -10.03
C GLU A 41 8.48 3.18 -9.11
N GLY A 42 8.57 1.84 -9.10
CA GLY A 42 7.85 0.98 -8.16
C GLY A 42 6.76 0.12 -8.78
N GLY A 43 5.89 -0.44 -7.93
CA GLY A 43 4.86 -1.41 -8.30
C GLY A 43 3.49 -0.80 -8.58
N LYS A 44 2.57 -1.62 -9.08
CA LYS A 44 1.18 -1.25 -9.39
C LYS A 44 0.14 -2.03 -8.57
N ILE A 45 0.58 -2.71 -7.50
CA ILE A 45 -0.28 -3.48 -6.61
C ILE A 45 -1.05 -2.52 -5.69
N GLY A 46 -0.34 -1.56 -5.11
CA GLY A 46 -0.92 -0.49 -4.30
C GLY A 46 -1.14 0.79 -5.10
N PRO A 47 -1.80 1.79 -4.52
CA PRO A 47 -2.04 3.07 -5.17
C PRO A 47 -0.75 3.79 -5.57
N ASN A 48 -0.81 4.52 -6.68
CA ASN A 48 0.25 5.42 -7.11
C ASN A 48 0.33 6.62 -6.16
N LEU A 49 1.43 6.73 -5.41
CA LEU A 49 1.63 7.73 -4.37
C LEU A 49 2.01 9.12 -4.93
N THR A 50 2.31 9.24 -6.21
CA THR A 50 2.83 10.48 -6.82
C THR A 50 1.90 11.67 -6.60
N GLY A 51 0.60 11.47 -6.80
CA GLY A 51 -0.43 12.50 -6.65
C GLY A 51 -1.01 12.65 -5.25
N PHE A 52 -0.49 11.91 -4.26
CA PHE A 52 -0.99 12.01 -2.88
C PHE A 52 -0.38 13.21 -2.15
N LYS A 53 -1.09 13.68 -1.12
CA LYS A 53 -0.63 14.70 -0.18
C LYS A 53 0.47 14.14 0.73
N ARG A 54 1.69 14.02 0.20
CA ARG A 54 2.81 13.33 0.87
C ARG A 54 3.49 14.16 1.97
N ASP A 55 3.15 15.44 2.07
CA ASP A 55 3.53 16.33 3.18
C ASP A 55 2.67 16.10 4.44
N ASP A 56 1.53 15.43 4.34
CA ASP A 56 0.75 14.95 5.49
C ASP A 56 1.41 13.69 6.10
N ILE A 57 2.43 13.93 6.91
CA ILE A 57 3.22 12.88 7.58
C ILE A 57 2.33 12.01 8.48
N ARG A 58 1.42 12.64 9.22
CA ARG A 58 0.50 11.93 10.12
C ARG A 58 -0.43 11.02 9.31
N GLY A 59 -0.99 11.52 8.21
CA GLY A 59 -1.79 10.74 7.27
C GLY A 59 -1.05 9.51 6.73
N ILE A 60 0.20 9.69 6.29
CA ILE A 60 1.04 8.56 5.85
C ILE A 60 1.26 7.58 6.99
N LEU A 61 1.64 8.04 8.18
CA LEU A 61 1.92 7.17 9.34
C LEU A 61 0.70 6.35 9.76
N MET A 62 -0.51 6.92 9.73
CA MET A 62 -1.74 6.17 10.01
C MET A 62 -1.89 4.98 9.07
N ASN A 63 -1.69 5.19 7.77
CA ASN A 63 -1.80 4.14 6.75
C ASN A 63 -0.64 3.13 6.81
N VAL A 64 0.58 3.57 7.13
CA VAL A 64 1.74 2.66 7.19
C VAL A 64 1.74 1.79 8.45
N ILE A 65 1.26 2.33 9.58
CA ILE A 65 1.24 1.63 10.88
C ILE A 65 -0.01 0.76 11.01
N ASN A 66 -1.14 1.18 10.43
CA ASN A 66 -2.37 0.40 10.43
C ASN A 66 -3.01 0.40 9.03
N PRO A 67 -2.43 -0.33 8.07
CA PRO A 67 -2.90 -0.36 6.69
C PRO A 67 -4.31 -0.94 6.51
N SER A 68 -4.81 -1.69 7.51
CA SER A 68 -6.18 -2.23 7.51
C SER A 68 -7.21 -1.29 8.17
N ALA A 69 -6.78 -0.16 8.73
CA ALA A 69 -7.71 0.82 9.34
C ALA A 69 -8.70 1.39 8.32
N GLU A 70 -8.19 1.66 7.12
CA GLU A 70 -8.95 2.21 6.01
C GLU A 70 -8.35 1.68 4.72
N ILE A 71 -9.07 0.76 4.05
CA ILE A 71 -8.66 0.26 2.75
C ILE A 71 -9.32 1.12 1.68
N ARG A 72 -8.49 1.78 0.87
CA ARG A 72 -8.98 2.67 -0.20
C ARG A 72 -9.80 1.87 -1.22
N LYS A 73 -10.92 2.46 -1.65
CA LYS A 73 -11.74 1.93 -2.75
C LYS A 73 -10.92 1.63 -4.01
N GLY A 74 -11.11 0.45 -4.57
CA GLY A 74 -10.35 -0.11 -5.68
C GLY A 74 -9.08 -0.88 -5.27
N PHE A 75 -8.75 -0.92 -3.97
CA PHE A 75 -7.63 -1.68 -3.41
C PHE A 75 -8.10 -2.66 -2.32
N GLU A 76 -9.40 -2.87 -2.18
CA GLU A 76 -9.95 -3.99 -1.43
C GLU A 76 -9.61 -5.29 -2.14
N ASN A 77 -9.04 -6.23 -1.39
CA ASN A 77 -8.80 -7.57 -1.88
C ASN A 77 -10.04 -8.42 -1.59
N TYR A 78 -10.52 -9.19 -2.55
CA TYR A 78 -11.68 -10.05 -2.42
C TYR A 78 -11.27 -11.51 -2.40
N THR A 79 -12.00 -12.31 -1.63
CA THR A 79 -11.96 -13.76 -1.67
C THR A 79 -13.25 -14.25 -2.30
N VAL A 80 -13.13 -15.03 -3.37
CA VAL A 80 -14.24 -15.66 -4.08
C VAL A 80 -14.14 -17.17 -3.91
N LEU A 81 -15.17 -17.76 -3.33
CA LEU A 81 -15.41 -19.20 -3.32
C LEU A 81 -16.34 -19.52 -4.50
N THR A 82 -15.93 -20.43 -5.37
CA THR A 82 -16.77 -20.89 -6.47
C THR A 82 -17.60 -22.11 -6.06
N GLU A 83 -18.69 -22.42 -6.77
CA GLU A 83 -19.49 -23.63 -6.54
C GLU A 83 -18.68 -24.93 -6.64
N SER A 84 -17.60 -24.95 -7.42
CA SER A 84 -16.68 -26.10 -7.52
C SER A 84 -15.70 -26.24 -6.33
N GLY A 85 -15.77 -25.36 -5.33
CA GLY A 85 -14.90 -25.32 -4.17
C GLY A 85 -13.54 -24.63 -4.38
N ARG A 86 -13.30 -24.04 -5.56
CA ARG A 86 -12.08 -23.25 -5.82
C ARG A 86 -12.14 -21.91 -5.09
N ILE A 87 -11.02 -21.53 -4.47
CA ILE A 87 -10.83 -20.21 -3.86
C ILE A 87 -9.95 -19.36 -4.78
N VAL A 88 -10.42 -18.15 -5.08
CA VAL A 88 -9.68 -17.13 -5.83
C VAL A 88 -9.60 -15.86 -5.00
N THR A 89 -8.41 -15.26 -4.94
CA THR A 89 -8.18 -14.02 -4.18
C THR A 89 -7.55 -12.96 -5.07
N GLY A 90 -8.08 -11.74 -5.04
CA GLY A 90 -7.52 -10.63 -5.81
C GLY A 90 -8.33 -9.34 -5.71
N PHE A 91 -7.79 -8.28 -6.30
CA PHE A 91 -8.49 -7.01 -6.44
C PHE A 91 -9.47 -7.07 -7.60
N ILE A 92 -10.63 -6.42 -7.50
CA ILE A 92 -11.53 -6.31 -8.65
C ILE A 92 -10.85 -5.43 -9.72
N ALA A 93 -10.44 -6.06 -10.81
CA ALA A 93 -9.87 -5.38 -11.97
C ALA A 93 -10.96 -4.93 -12.94
N ASP A 94 -12.04 -5.72 -13.05
CA ASP A 94 -13.22 -5.43 -13.85
C ASP A 94 -14.40 -6.26 -13.33
N GLN A 95 -15.63 -5.82 -13.59
CA GLN A 95 -16.83 -6.61 -13.30
C GLN A 95 -18.03 -6.08 -14.10
N ASP A 96 -18.88 -7.00 -14.54
CA ASP A 96 -20.18 -6.70 -15.13
C ASP A 96 -21.25 -7.65 -14.55
N ASN A 97 -22.37 -7.82 -15.26
CA ASN A 97 -23.46 -8.70 -14.83
C ASN A 97 -23.18 -10.20 -15.07
N GLN A 98 -22.13 -10.55 -15.81
CA GLN A 98 -21.80 -11.93 -16.20
C GLN A 98 -20.53 -12.42 -15.49
N VAL A 99 -19.54 -11.55 -15.29
CA VAL A 99 -18.22 -11.95 -14.77
C VAL A 99 -17.68 -10.98 -13.72
N VAL A 100 -16.79 -11.51 -12.88
CA VAL A 100 -15.88 -10.75 -12.03
C VAL A 100 -14.46 -11.09 -12.45
N VAL A 101 -13.64 -10.07 -12.71
CA VAL A 101 -12.22 -10.24 -13.00
C VAL A 101 -11.41 -9.85 -11.77
N LEU A 102 -10.76 -10.82 -11.16
CA LEU A 102 -9.86 -10.61 -10.03
C LEU A 102 -8.42 -10.56 -10.49
N ARG A 103 -7.68 -9.51 -10.10
CA ARG A 103 -6.24 -9.41 -10.28
C ARG A 103 -5.52 -9.80 -9.02
N GLY A 104 -4.72 -10.86 -9.10
CA GLY A 104 -3.84 -11.30 -8.03
C GLY A 104 -2.71 -10.30 -7.76
N VAL A 105 -2.05 -10.46 -6.61
CA VAL A 105 -0.85 -9.66 -6.24
C VAL A 105 0.35 -9.94 -7.14
N ASP A 106 0.33 -11.08 -7.85
CA ASP A 106 1.26 -11.45 -8.90
C ASP A 106 1.00 -10.70 -10.23
N GLY A 107 -0.09 -9.94 -10.31
CA GLY A 107 -0.52 -9.19 -11.49
C GLY A 107 -1.39 -10.01 -12.46
N GLN A 108 -1.64 -11.28 -12.18
CA GLN A 108 -2.40 -12.15 -13.07
C GLN A 108 -3.91 -11.95 -12.88
N ASN A 109 -4.65 -11.93 -13.98
CA ASN A 109 -6.11 -11.85 -13.95
C ASN A 109 -6.73 -13.26 -13.93
N VAL A 110 -7.76 -13.43 -13.11
CA VAL A 110 -8.63 -14.59 -13.10
C VAL A 110 -10.05 -14.11 -13.34
N VAL A 111 -10.67 -14.63 -14.40
CA VAL A 111 -12.09 -14.38 -14.70
C VAL A 111 -12.92 -15.43 -13.98
N VAL A 112 -13.91 -15.00 -13.23
CA VAL A 112 -14.87 -15.87 -12.55
C VAL A 112 -16.28 -15.53 -13.04
N PRO A 113 -16.99 -16.45 -13.71
CA PRO A 113 -18.41 -16.27 -14.02
C PRO A 113 -19.22 -16.06 -12.75
N ARG A 114 -20.19 -15.13 -12.75
CA ARG A 114 -21.01 -14.86 -11.57
C ARG A 114 -21.85 -16.05 -11.15
N ASP A 115 -22.33 -16.82 -12.11
CA ASP A 115 -23.11 -18.04 -11.87
C ASP A 115 -22.26 -19.15 -11.23
N ASP A 116 -20.93 -19.05 -11.28
CA ASP A 116 -20.03 -19.97 -10.59
C ASP A 116 -19.65 -19.48 -9.18
N ILE A 117 -20.08 -18.31 -8.72
CA ILE A 117 -19.71 -17.73 -7.42
C ILE A 117 -20.70 -18.20 -6.35
N ASP A 118 -20.19 -18.98 -5.38
CA ASP A 118 -20.91 -19.35 -4.17
C ASP A 118 -20.86 -18.21 -3.14
N GLU A 119 -19.66 -17.70 -2.87
CA GLU A 119 -19.45 -16.60 -1.93
C GLU A 119 -18.40 -15.62 -2.44
N MET A 120 -18.62 -14.31 -2.22
CA MET A 120 -17.65 -13.26 -2.51
C MET A 120 -17.57 -12.29 -1.33
N LEU A 121 -16.41 -12.24 -0.67
CA LEU A 121 -16.18 -11.42 0.51
C LEU A 121 -15.05 -10.43 0.28
N ALA A 122 -15.26 -9.18 0.70
CA ALA A 122 -14.16 -8.22 0.85
C ALA A 122 -13.32 -8.61 2.07
N ASN A 123 -12.01 -8.75 1.88
CA ASN A 123 -11.10 -9.06 2.98
C ASN A 123 -10.91 -7.81 3.88
N PRO A 124 -11.15 -7.93 5.19
CA PRO A 124 -10.98 -6.80 6.12
C PRO A 124 -9.50 -6.46 6.35
N LYS A 125 -8.58 -7.31 5.91
CA LYS A 125 -7.14 -7.12 6.04
C LYS A 125 -6.55 -6.61 4.73
N SER A 126 -5.78 -5.54 4.82
CA SER A 126 -5.03 -4.98 3.69
C SER A 126 -3.93 -5.94 3.21
N VAL A 127 -3.64 -5.88 1.92
CA VAL A 127 -2.47 -6.55 1.32
C VAL A 127 -1.17 -5.83 1.70
N MET A 128 -1.25 -4.54 2.05
CA MET A 128 -0.10 -3.81 2.57
C MET A 128 0.31 -4.41 3.92
N PRO A 129 1.57 -4.87 4.08
CA PRO A 129 2.00 -5.52 5.31
C PRO A 129 1.98 -4.57 6.52
N ASP A 130 1.63 -5.10 7.68
CA ASP A 130 1.85 -4.43 8.97
C ASP A 130 3.35 -4.39 9.31
N GLY A 131 3.75 -3.49 10.21
CA GLY A 131 5.10 -3.47 10.78
C GLY A 131 6.22 -3.09 9.78
N LEU A 132 5.89 -2.43 8.67
CA LEU A 132 6.86 -2.03 7.64
C LEU A 132 7.99 -1.15 8.17
N LEU A 133 7.76 -0.41 9.27
CA LEU A 133 8.74 0.47 9.90
C LEU A 133 9.50 -0.20 11.05
N ASP A 134 9.11 -1.39 11.50
CA ASP A 134 9.64 -2.00 12.73
C ASP A 134 11.10 -2.41 12.62
N LYS A 135 11.57 -2.66 11.38
CA LYS A 135 12.97 -3.00 11.08
C LYS A 135 13.84 -1.79 10.79
N PHE A 136 13.28 -0.59 10.80
CA PHE A 136 14.01 0.63 10.51
C PHE A 136 14.42 1.34 11.79
N SER A 137 15.68 1.81 11.82
CA SER A 137 16.10 2.78 12.83
C SER A 137 15.40 4.12 12.60
N ASP A 138 15.38 4.98 13.61
CA ASP A 138 14.83 6.33 13.52
C ASP A 138 15.42 7.12 12.34
N ASP A 139 16.72 6.99 12.09
CA ASP A 139 17.37 7.67 10.96
C ASP A 139 16.96 7.10 9.60
N GLN A 140 16.74 5.78 9.50
CA GLN A 140 16.20 5.16 8.28
C GLN A 140 14.76 5.64 8.02
N ILE A 141 13.94 5.78 9.07
CA ILE A 141 12.59 6.32 8.95
C ILE A 141 12.65 7.78 8.48
N LYS A 142 13.52 8.63 9.06
CA LYS A 142 13.73 10.01 8.58
C LYS A 142 14.12 10.05 7.11
N HIS A 143 15.06 9.19 6.68
CA HIS A 143 15.49 9.11 5.29
C HIS A 143 14.34 8.69 4.36
N LEU A 144 13.58 7.65 4.72
CA LEU A 144 12.42 7.19 3.95
C LEU A 144 11.39 8.31 3.79
N PHE A 145 11.01 8.99 4.89
CA PHE A 145 10.03 10.07 4.84
C PHE A 145 10.57 11.32 4.14
N ALA A 146 11.87 11.60 4.20
CA ALA A 146 12.48 12.64 3.38
C ALA A 146 12.31 12.36 1.89
N PHE A 147 12.47 11.11 1.45
CA PHE A 147 12.20 10.71 0.07
C PHE A 147 10.71 10.76 -0.28
N LEU A 148 9.82 10.24 0.59
CA LEU A 148 8.38 10.30 0.36
C LEU A 148 7.88 11.73 0.19
N ARG A 149 8.54 12.73 0.79
CA ARG A 149 8.12 14.14 0.76
C ARG A 149 8.71 14.97 -0.38
N ILE A 150 9.59 14.42 -1.21
CA ILE A 150 10.13 15.19 -2.34
C ILE A 150 9.03 15.51 -3.34
N THR A 151 9.12 16.67 -3.99
CA THR A 151 8.13 17.14 -4.97
C THR A 151 8.44 16.75 -6.40
N GLN A 152 9.68 16.34 -6.67
CA GLN A 152 10.18 15.95 -7.99
C GLN A 152 11.03 14.68 -7.89
N PRO A 153 11.10 13.84 -8.94
CA PRO A 153 11.93 12.65 -8.93
C PRO A 153 13.40 13.00 -8.68
N LEU A 154 14.08 12.19 -7.88
CA LEU A 154 15.54 12.25 -7.81
C LEU A 154 16.14 11.61 -9.06
N PRO A 155 17.29 12.12 -9.52
CA PRO A 155 18.09 11.45 -10.55
C PRO A 155 18.34 9.96 -10.27
#